data_AF-A0A7S2MSR0-F1
#
_entry.id   AF-A0A7S2MSR0-F1
#
_cell.length_a   1.000
_cell.length_b   1.000
_cell.length_c   1.000
_cell.angle_alpha   90.00
_cell.angle_beta   90.00
_cell.angle_gamma   90.00
#
_symmetry.space_group_name_H-M   'P 1'
#
loop_
_entity.id
_entity.type
_entity.pdbx_description
1 polymer ?
#
loop_
_entity_poly.entity_id
_entity_poly.type
_entity_poly.pdbx_seq_one_letter_code
_entity_poly.pdbx_strand_id
1 'polypeptide(L)'
;CRICLEGEGVDLLDGACACRGSQRYICTECLIKNWSSKAQTLRDKASFKCGVCHQAFTGRAAALLAADLKSDVKRHEDTVVCPSPKEELDRIKADIVVATERWRAGAFAEAAAGF
;
A
#
# COMPACT_ATOMS: atom_id res chain seq x y z
N CYS A 1 4.88 -1.40 27.40
CA CYS A 1 5.25 -1.63 25.99
C CYS A 1 6.72 -1.28 25.79
N ARG A 2 7.50 -2.04 25.02
CA ARG A 2 8.92 -1.75 24.78
C ARG A 2 9.23 -0.47 23.98
N ILE A 3 8.22 0.17 23.39
CA ILE A 3 8.38 1.36 22.52
C ILE A 3 7.95 2.61 23.26
N CYS A 4 6.67 2.72 23.66
CA CYS A 4 6.18 3.89 24.39
C CYS A 4 6.45 3.82 25.90
N LEU A 5 6.93 2.69 26.41
CA LEU A 5 7.16 2.44 27.84
C LEU A 5 5.89 2.48 28.72
N GLU A 6 4.71 2.64 28.13
CA GLU A 6 3.43 2.61 28.82
C GLU A 6 2.91 1.17 28.96
N GLY A 7 2.41 0.81 30.14
CA GLY A 7 2.05 -0.57 30.49
C GLY A 7 0.64 -0.78 31.05
N GLU A 8 -0.08 0.29 31.38
CA GLU A 8 -1.36 0.20 32.07
C GLU A 8 -2.51 0.56 31.09
N GLY A 9 -3.52 -0.30 30.98
CA GLY A 9 -4.72 -0.05 30.17
C GLY A 9 -4.59 -0.24 28.65
N VAL A 10 -3.41 -0.60 28.14
CA VAL A 10 -3.16 -0.78 26.69
C VAL A 10 -3.14 -2.25 26.28
N ASP A 11 -3.65 -2.57 25.09
CA ASP A 11 -3.59 -3.93 24.49
C ASP A 11 -2.13 -4.32 24.21
N LEU A 12 -1.51 -5.02 25.17
CA LEU A 12 -0.14 -5.49 25.09
C LEU A 12 -0.10 -6.87 24.41
N LEU A 13 0.58 -6.92 23.29
CA LEU A 13 0.92 -8.15 22.60
C LEU A 13 2.13 -8.80 23.29
N ASP A 14 1.91 -9.97 23.89
CA ASP A 14 2.97 -10.88 24.33
C ASP A 14 3.37 -11.81 23.18
N GLY A 15 4.66 -12.16 23.11
CA GLY A 15 5.16 -13.10 22.11
C GLY A 15 5.06 -12.62 20.67
N ALA A 16 5.04 -11.29 20.43
CA ALA A 16 4.99 -10.74 19.08
C ALA A 16 6.19 -11.16 18.22
N CYS A 17 7.33 -11.46 18.85
CA CYS A 17 8.56 -11.94 18.21
C CYS A 17 9.40 -12.73 19.24
N ALA A 18 10.58 -13.20 18.84
CA ALA A 18 11.50 -13.96 19.71
C ALA A 18 12.19 -13.17 20.84
N CYS A 19 11.84 -11.88 21.04
CA CYS A 19 12.38 -11.09 22.16
C CYS A 19 11.92 -11.66 23.50
N ARG A 20 12.81 -11.62 24.51
CA ARG A 20 12.57 -12.15 25.87
C ARG A 20 12.51 -11.02 26.90
N GLY A 21 12.07 -11.35 28.11
CA GLY A 21 11.98 -10.41 29.23
C GLY A 21 11.00 -9.28 28.97
N SER A 22 11.30 -8.07 29.44
CA SER A 22 10.47 -6.88 29.23
C SER A 22 10.30 -6.49 27.75
N GLN A 23 11.21 -6.95 26.88
CA GLN A 23 11.20 -6.65 25.45
C GLN A 23 10.23 -7.50 24.63
N ARG A 24 9.53 -8.48 25.24
CA ARG A 24 8.52 -9.29 24.54
C ARG A 24 7.20 -8.55 24.32
N TYR A 25 6.95 -7.51 25.12
CA TYR A 25 5.69 -6.80 25.14
C TYR A 25 5.69 -5.58 24.23
N ILE A 26 4.74 -5.52 23.29
CA ILE A 26 4.53 -4.37 22.41
C ILE A 26 3.05 -4.01 22.38
N CYS A 27 2.71 -2.72 22.44
CA CYS A 27 1.32 -2.30 22.32
C CYS A 27 0.88 -2.39 20.85
N THR A 28 -0.38 -2.74 20.59
CA THR A 28 -0.91 -2.86 19.24
C THR A 28 -0.70 -1.57 18.41
N GLU A 29 -0.97 -0.40 19.00
CA GLU A 29 -0.77 0.90 18.33
C GLU A 29 0.71 1.15 17.96
N CYS A 30 1.61 0.81 18.87
CA CYS A 30 3.05 0.95 18.71
C CYS A 30 3.56 0.05 17.59
N LEU A 31 3.02 -1.18 17.51
CA LEU A 31 3.34 -2.14 16.45
C LEU A 31 2.88 -1.61 15.09
N ILE A 32 1.63 -1.15 14.98
CA ILE A 32 1.08 -0.62 13.73
C ILE A 32 1.87 0.61 13.30
N LYS A 33 2.00 1.64 14.15
CA LYS A 33 2.67 2.91 13.80
C LYS A 33 4.10 2.74 13.28
N ASN A 34 4.86 1.77 13.82
CA ASN A 34 6.26 1.59 13.46
C ASN A 34 6.50 0.63 12.28
N TRP A 35 5.52 -0.23 11.94
CA TRP A 35 5.68 -1.26 10.91
C TRP A 35 4.62 -1.23 9.80
N SER A 36 3.48 -0.53 9.95
CA SER A 36 2.48 -0.35 8.89
C SER A 36 2.96 0.59 7.78
N SER A 37 3.73 1.64 8.10
CA SER A 37 4.29 2.55 7.10
C SER A 37 5.32 1.88 6.18
N LYS A 38 6.04 0.87 6.69
CA LYS A 38 6.99 0.06 5.90
C LYS A 38 6.29 -0.90 4.93
N ALA A 39 4.99 -1.09 5.12
CA ALA A 39 4.17 -2.03 4.37
C ALA A 39 3.85 -1.54 2.95
N GLN A 40 3.72 -0.21 2.74
CA GLN A 40 3.52 0.38 1.41
C GLN A 40 4.69 0.13 0.45
N THR A 41 5.92 0.08 0.97
CA THR A 41 7.13 -0.13 0.15
C THR A 41 7.48 -1.60 -0.06
N LEU A 42 6.94 -2.50 0.76
CA LEU A 42 7.36 -3.90 0.81
C LEU A 42 6.19 -4.78 0.37
N ARG A 43 6.12 -5.05 -0.94
CA ARG A 43 5.17 -6.00 -1.56
C ARG A 43 5.28 -7.42 -0.97
N ASP A 44 6.37 -7.70 -0.24
CA ASP A 44 6.65 -8.96 0.42
C ASP A 44 6.35 -8.94 1.92
N LYS A 45 5.27 -9.65 2.29
CA LYS A 45 4.86 -9.94 3.69
C LYS A 45 5.99 -10.58 4.53
N ALA A 46 7.03 -11.12 3.89
CA ALA A 46 8.21 -11.69 4.52
C ALA A 46 9.12 -10.65 5.22
N SER A 47 8.83 -9.36 5.07
CA SER A 47 9.73 -8.29 5.52
C SER A 47 9.38 -7.68 6.89
N PHE A 48 8.28 -8.10 7.53
CA PHE A 48 7.92 -7.60 8.87
C PHE A 48 8.78 -8.25 9.95
N LYS A 49 9.96 -7.68 10.16
CA LYS A 49 10.93 -8.12 11.17
C LYS A 49 11.01 -7.14 12.34
N CYS A 50 11.17 -7.68 13.53
CA CYS A 50 11.43 -6.90 14.73
C CYS A 50 12.77 -6.14 14.60
N GLY A 51 12.80 -4.87 14.97
CA GLY A 51 14.03 -4.07 14.94
C GLY A 51 15.08 -4.43 16.01
N VAL A 52 14.72 -5.29 16.97
CA VAL A 52 15.59 -5.72 18.07
C VAL A 52 16.17 -7.11 17.78
N CYS A 53 15.31 -8.11 17.62
CA CYS A 53 15.76 -9.49 17.39
C CYS A 53 15.87 -9.87 15.92
N HIS A 54 15.45 -8.98 15.00
CA HIS A 54 15.44 -9.20 13.54
C HIS A 54 14.65 -10.43 13.06
N GLN A 55 13.90 -11.07 13.96
CA GLN A 55 12.99 -12.17 13.63
C GLN A 55 11.65 -11.64 13.12
N ALA A 56 10.97 -12.45 12.30
CA ALA A 56 9.64 -12.14 11.81
C ALA A 56 8.64 -12.04 12.97
N PHE A 57 7.64 -11.15 12.83
CA PHE A 57 6.52 -11.13 13.77
C PHE A 57 5.66 -12.38 13.63
N THR A 58 5.14 -12.87 14.74
CA THR A 58 4.33 -14.10 14.81
C THR A 58 3.00 -13.87 15.52
N GLY A 59 2.04 -14.78 15.33
CA GLY A 59 0.75 -14.76 16.01
C GLY A 59 -0.09 -13.52 15.69
N ARG A 60 -0.72 -12.94 16.73
CA ARG A 60 -1.61 -11.77 16.60
C ARG A 60 -0.90 -10.55 16.00
N ALA A 61 0.39 -10.35 16.32
CA ALA A 61 1.18 -9.25 15.77
C ALA A 61 1.32 -9.33 14.23
N ALA A 62 1.57 -10.53 13.70
CA ALA A 62 1.63 -10.75 12.25
C ALA A 62 0.26 -10.53 11.58
N ALA A 63 -0.82 -10.98 12.21
CA ALA A 63 -2.17 -10.78 11.68
C ALA A 63 -2.56 -9.30 11.58
N LEU A 64 -2.22 -8.50 12.61
CA LEU A 64 -2.48 -7.05 12.62
C LEU A 64 -1.72 -6.33 11.50
N LEU A 65 -0.43 -6.62 11.34
CA LEU A 65 0.38 -6.02 10.26
C LEU A 65 -0.11 -6.44 8.86
N ALA A 66 -0.64 -7.66 8.71
CA ALA A 66 -1.20 -8.13 7.44
C ALA A 66 -2.60 -7.57 7.14
N ALA A 67 -3.37 -7.20 8.17
CA ALA A 67 -4.73 -6.68 8.04
C ALA A 67 -4.74 -5.20 7.60
N ASP A 68 -3.86 -4.37 8.15
CA ASP A 68 -3.65 -2.98 7.70
C ASP A 68 -3.33 -2.94 6.20
N LEU A 69 -2.52 -3.89 5.72
CA LEU A 69 -2.21 -4.01 4.28
C LEU A 69 -3.45 -4.21 3.40
N LYS A 70 -4.45 -4.97 3.86
CA LYS A 70 -5.69 -5.17 3.09
C LYS A 70 -6.53 -3.91 3.03
N SER A 71 -6.54 -3.14 4.12
CA SER A 71 -7.24 -1.87 4.21
C SER A 71 -6.59 -0.82 3.32
N ASP A 72 -5.26 -0.73 3.30
CA ASP A 72 -4.51 0.17 2.43
C ASP A 72 -4.59 -0.23 0.94
N VAL A 73 -4.53 -1.53 0.62
CA VAL A 73 -4.76 -2.03 -0.75
C VAL A 73 -6.17 -1.69 -1.22
N LYS A 74 -7.19 -1.91 -0.39
CA LYS A 74 -8.57 -1.57 -0.73
C LYS A 74 -8.74 -0.07 -0.94
N ARG A 75 -8.15 0.79 -0.09
CA ARG A 75 -8.17 2.24 -0.29
C ARG A 75 -7.47 2.64 -1.59
N HIS A 76 -6.37 1.99 -1.96
CA HIS A 76 -5.68 2.26 -3.21
C HIS A 76 -6.46 1.78 -4.44
N GLU A 77 -7.16 0.64 -4.35
CA GLU A 77 -8.11 0.18 -5.38
C GLU A 77 -9.27 1.15 -5.55
N ASP A 78 -9.81 1.72 -4.46
CA ASP A 78 -10.85 2.76 -4.51
C ASP A 78 -10.34 4.12 -5.05
N THR A 79 -9.03 4.36 -5.04
CA THR A 79 -8.44 5.65 -5.52
C THR A 79 -7.95 5.56 -6.96
N VAL A 80 -7.61 4.37 -7.45
CA VAL A 80 -7.30 4.15 -8.87
C VAL A 80 -8.62 3.93 -9.60
N VAL A 81 -9.23 5.03 -10.05
CA VAL A 81 -10.24 4.97 -11.11
C VAL A 81 -9.49 4.56 -12.39
N CYS A 82 -9.30 3.25 -12.57
CA CYS A 82 -9.05 2.74 -13.91
C CYS A 82 -10.29 3.11 -14.73
N PRO A 83 -10.17 3.93 -15.79
CA PRO A 83 -11.30 4.12 -16.69
C PRO A 83 -11.77 2.73 -17.12
N SER A 84 -13.08 2.50 -17.10
CA SER A 84 -13.63 1.26 -17.62
C SER A 84 -13.09 1.05 -19.03
N PRO A 85 -12.81 -0.20 -19.46
CA PRO A 85 -12.32 -0.46 -20.82
C PRO A 85 -13.14 0.22 -21.92
N LYS A 86 -14.42 0.50 -21.65
CA LYS A 86 -15.32 1.26 -22.53
C LYS A 86 -15.00 2.76 -22.58
N GLU A 87 -14.69 3.38 -21.44
CA GLU A 87 -14.34 4.81 -21.36
C GLU A 87 -12.97 5.08 -21.99
N GLU A 88 -12.03 4.13 -21.86
CA GLU A 88 -10.74 4.21 -22.55
C GLU A 88 -10.92 4.06 -24.07
N LEU A 89 -11.77 3.13 -24.51
CA LEU A 89 -12.10 2.97 -25.92
C LEU A 89 -12.78 4.21 -26.53
N ASP A 90 -13.70 4.84 -25.81
CA ASP A 90 -14.37 6.05 -26.28
C ASP A 90 -13.41 7.24 -26.39
N ARG A 91 -12.43 7.35 -25.48
CA ARG A 91 -11.35 8.35 -25.57
C ARG A 91 -10.46 8.13 -26.79
N ILE A 92 -10.00 6.90 -26.99
CA ILE A 92 -9.17 6.52 -28.14
C ILE A 92 -9.89 6.82 -29.45
N LYS A 93 -11.20 6.53 -29.53
CA LYS A 93 -12.01 6.87 -30.72
C LYS A 93 -12.08 8.37 -30.96
N ALA A 94 -12.26 9.17 -29.92
CA ALA A 94 -12.28 10.63 -30.04
C ALA A 94 -10.95 11.17 -30.59
N ASP A 95 -9.83 10.66 -30.08
CA ASP A 95 -8.49 11.06 -30.52
C ASP A 95 -8.25 10.71 -31.99
N ILE A 96 -8.66 9.51 -32.43
CA ILE A 96 -8.61 9.09 -33.83
C ILE A 96 -9.40 10.05 -34.73
N VAL A 97 -10.61 10.45 -34.32
CA VAL A 97 -11.46 11.36 -35.09
C VAL A 97 -10.78 12.72 -35.25
N VAL A 98 -10.30 13.31 -34.16
CA VAL A 98 -9.63 14.62 -34.17
C VAL A 98 -8.38 14.60 -35.05
N ALA A 99 -7.55 13.56 -34.92
CA ALA A 99 -6.35 13.44 -35.74
C ALA A 99 -6.69 13.25 -37.23
N THR A 100 -7.75 12.52 -37.54
CA THR A 100 -8.23 12.33 -38.92
C THR A 100 -8.72 13.65 -39.55
N GLU A 101 -9.43 14.48 -38.79
CA GLU A 101 -9.88 15.79 -39.27
C GLU A 101 -8.71 16.74 -39.54
N ARG A 102 -7.73 16.78 -38.63
CA ARG A 102 -6.50 17.58 -38.82
C ARG A 102 -5.71 17.14 -40.05
N TRP A 103 -5.64 15.83 -40.30
CA TRP A 103 -5.01 15.30 -41.51
C TRP A 103 -5.71 15.78 -42.78
N ARG A 104 -7.05 15.75 -42.80
CA ARG A 104 -7.86 16.22 -43.95
C ARG A 104 -7.72 17.73 -44.19
N ALA A 105 -7.50 18.51 -43.13
CA ALA A 105 -7.27 19.96 -43.21
C ALA A 105 -5.85 20.32 -43.69
N GLY A 106 -4.96 19.33 -43.92
CA GLY A 106 -3.58 19.55 -44.35
C GLY A 106 -2.59 19.83 -43.22
N ALA A 107 -3.02 19.75 -41.96
CA ALA A 107 -2.20 19.94 -40.77
C ALA A 107 -1.51 18.62 -40.34
N PHE A 108 -0.66 18.07 -41.23
CA PHE A 108 -0.11 16.72 -41.09
C PHE A 108 0.80 16.54 -39.86
N ALA A 109 1.59 17.56 -39.52
CA ALA A 109 2.50 17.51 -38.35
C ALA A 109 1.73 17.45 -37.02
N GLU A 110 0.61 18.18 -36.92
CA GLU A 110 -0.24 18.22 -35.71
C GLU A 110 -1.14 16.99 -35.59
N ALA A 111 -1.49 16.36 -36.72
CA ALA A 111 -2.20 15.09 -36.74
C ALA A 111 -1.31 13.93 -36.29
N ALA A 112 -0.01 13.94 -36.63
CA ALA A 112 0.93 12.89 -36.24
C ALA A 112 1.30 12.93 -34.74
N ALA A 113 1.26 14.11 -34.11
CA ALA A 113 1.57 14.28 -32.69
C ALA A 113 0.47 13.76 -31.73
N GLY A 114 -0.71 13.42 -32.26
CA GLY A 114 -1.84 12.88 -31.48
C GLY A 114 -1.85 11.36 -31.31
N PHE A 115 -0.79 10.68 -31.77
CA PHE A 115 -0.62 9.22 -31.72
C PHE A 115 0.73 8.82 -31.09
#